data_AF-A0A3C1SU26-F1
#
_entry.id   AF-A0A3C1SU26-F1
#
_cell.length_a   1.000
_cell.length_b   1.000
_cell.length_c   1.000
_cell.angle_alpha   90.00
_cell.angle_beta   90.00
_cell.angle_gamma   90.00
#
_symmetry.space_group_name_H-M   'P 1'
#
loop_
_entity.id
_entity.type
_entity.pdbx_description
1 polymer ?
#
loop_
_entity_poly.entity_id
_entity_poly.type
_entity_poly.pdbx_seq_one_letter_code
_entity_poly.pdbx_strand_id
1 'polypeptide(L)'
;MKTVKRTKFLKPAATLPPAVYCRAHPAPLDKPITFYKQKPAKPMKFLKPATVLLALGLVLTLSAYDRSPPLSHGTPNAPAQVQGHGARDAADWDGRYTGLLPCASCPGIATELTLNEAGFYTLKETYLEKKAAVFKSKGRFKWNASGNEITLLADEGQRIFRIGEGTAWQVGADGAVRKDLALKKLDEFVGGGAQLYVDHTSVKVREVDGSKRARFDGLWNFEHRMQGGHRSLKAVMDINCKTRQLDLPAVAYFRDPDGEGKRISASRDNAGNWVSIPVSPEDVINQAAKAYCP
;
A
#
# COMPACT_ATOMS: atom_id res chain seq x y z
N MET A 1 -16.57 -50.45 71.02
CA MET A 1 -15.71 -49.66 71.92
C MET A 1 -15.11 -48.48 71.14
N LYS A 2 -15.32 -47.25 71.65
CA LYS A 2 -14.58 -45.99 71.42
C LYS A 2 -14.61 -45.30 70.04
N THR A 3 -15.62 -44.44 69.87
CA THR A 3 -15.55 -42.97 69.70
C THR A 3 -14.24 -42.32 69.24
N VAL A 4 -14.28 -41.42 68.22
CA VAL A 4 -14.18 -39.93 68.33
C VAL A 4 -13.89 -39.29 66.95
N LYS A 5 -14.67 -38.23 66.65
CA LYS A 5 -14.58 -37.25 65.56
C LYS A 5 -13.19 -36.61 65.39
N ARG A 6 -12.81 -36.28 64.15
CA ARG A 6 -12.06 -35.03 63.86
C ARG A 6 -12.43 -34.45 62.49
N THR A 7 -13.28 -33.45 62.53
CA THR A 7 -13.45 -32.38 61.54
C THR A 7 -12.14 -31.59 61.42
N LYS A 8 -11.64 -31.29 60.21
CA LYS A 8 -10.91 -30.03 60.01
C LYS A 8 -10.83 -29.53 58.54
N PHE A 9 -11.62 -28.48 58.30
CA PHE A 9 -11.37 -27.27 57.52
C PHE A 9 -11.07 -27.34 56.01
N LEU A 10 -12.09 -26.95 55.23
CA LEU A 10 -11.94 -26.28 53.95
C LEU A 10 -11.02 -25.05 54.09
N LYS A 11 -10.06 -24.90 53.17
CA LYS A 11 -9.30 -23.66 52.99
C LYS A 11 -10.22 -22.57 52.41
N PRO A 12 -10.23 -21.35 52.96
CA PRO A 12 -11.01 -20.24 52.41
C PRO A 12 -10.37 -19.68 51.13
N ALA A 13 -11.24 -19.17 50.27
CA ALA A 13 -10.90 -18.44 49.04
C ALA A 13 -9.96 -17.27 49.34
N ALA A 14 -8.91 -17.13 48.52
CA ALA A 14 -8.02 -15.98 48.57
C ALA A 14 -8.80 -14.73 48.15
N THR A 15 -9.02 -13.86 49.13
CA THR A 15 -9.57 -12.50 48.96
C THR A 15 -8.57 -11.68 48.15
N LEU A 16 -9.00 -11.19 46.98
CA LEU A 16 -8.26 -10.20 46.19
C LEU A 16 -8.16 -8.88 46.98
N PRO A 17 -7.00 -8.21 47.03
CA PRO A 17 -6.88 -6.89 47.64
C PRO A 17 -7.62 -5.83 46.80
N PRO A 18 -8.20 -4.79 47.44
CA PRO A 18 -8.93 -3.74 46.76
C PRO A 18 -8.02 -2.88 45.88
N ALA A 19 -8.59 -2.41 44.77
CA ALA A 19 -7.95 -1.61 43.73
C ALA A 19 -7.21 -0.39 44.30
N VAL A 20 -5.90 -0.34 44.08
CA VAL A 20 -5.10 0.86 44.27
C VAL A 20 -5.35 1.78 43.08
N TYR A 21 -6.11 2.85 43.33
CA TYR A 21 -6.24 3.99 42.43
C TYR A 21 -4.89 4.69 42.29
N CYS A 22 -4.21 4.51 41.16
CA CYS A 22 -3.12 5.41 40.77
C CYS A 22 -3.72 6.71 40.23
N ARG A 23 -3.68 7.78 41.04
CA ARG A 23 -3.88 9.16 40.56
C ARG A 23 -2.78 9.48 39.55
N ALA A 24 -3.16 9.66 38.29
CA ALA A 24 -2.28 10.27 37.29
C ALA A 24 -2.18 11.78 37.58
N HIS A 25 -0.98 12.26 37.89
CA HIS A 25 -0.68 13.68 37.82
C HIS A 25 -0.46 14.09 36.35
N PRO A 26 -1.10 15.15 35.84
CA PRO A 26 -0.75 15.70 34.55
C PRO A 26 0.58 16.44 34.66
N ALA A 27 1.59 16.00 33.91
CA ALA A 27 2.77 16.81 33.67
C ALA A 27 2.43 17.86 32.59
N PRO A 28 2.77 19.15 32.77
CA PRO A 28 2.51 20.17 31.77
C PRO A 28 3.52 20.04 30.63
N LEU A 29 3.03 19.87 29.41
CA LEU A 29 3.82 19.80 28.17
C LEU A 29 3.63 21.08 27.34
N ASP A 30 3.92 22.23 27.96
CA ASP A 30 3.99 23.51 27.25
C ASP A 30 5.40 23.72 26.68
N LYS A 31 5.68 23.13 25.52
CA LYS A 31 6.66 23.68 24.59
C LYS A 31 6.16 23.53 23.15
N PRO A 32 5.93 24.64 22.41
CA PRO A 32 5.57 24.56 21.00
C PRO A 32 6.72 23.96 20.19
N ILE A 33 6.38 23.04 19.28
CA ILE A 33 7.32 22.47 18.32
C ILE A 33 7.61 23.54 17.25
N THR A 34 8.75 24.20 17.34
CA THR A 34 9.20 25.17 16.35
C THR A 34 9.71 24.45 15.10
N PHE A 35 8.93 24.46 14.01
CA PHE A 35 9.41 24.05 12.70
C PHE A 35 10.48 25.03 12.21
N TYR A 36 11.74 24.59 12.18
CA TYR A 36 12.84 25.39 11.64
C TYR A 36 12.82 25.36 10.11
N LYS A 37 12.84 26.55 9.47
CA LYS A 37 13.05 26.71 8.02
C LYS A 37 14.37 26.05 7.62
N GLN A 38 14.30 25.04 6.75
CA GLN A 38 15.49 24.43 6.15
C GLN A 38 16.22 25.47 5.28
N LYS A 39 17.54 25.60 5.48
CA LYS A 39 18.40 26.39 4.58
C LYS A 39 18.53 25.67 3.23
N PRO A 40 18.52 26.39 2.10
CA PRO A 40 18.69 25.77 0.79
C PRO A 40 20.06 25.10 0.67
N ALA A 41 20.08 23.87 0.18
CA ALA A 41 21.31 23.13 -0.10
C ALA A 41 22.11 23.83 -1.20
N LYS A 42 23.44 23.89 -1.05
CA LYS A 42 24.35 24.45 -2.07
C LYS A 42 24.28 23.60 -3.35
N PRO A 43 24.32 24.22 -4.54
CA PRO A 43 24.31 23.48 -5.80
C PRO A 43 25.59 22.66 -5.97
N MET A 44 25.44 21.37 -6.22
CA MET A 44 26.52 20.45 -6.51
C MET A 44 26.99 20.65 -7.95
N LYS A 45 28.30 20.84 -8.16
CA LYS A 45 28.88 21.07 -9.49
C LYS A 45 28.87 19.76 -10.29
N PHE A 46 28.11 19.72 -11.37
CA PHE A 46 28.10 18.62 -12.32
C PHE A 46 29.39 18.59 -13.14
N LEU A 47 30.07 17.44 -13.16
CA LEU A 47 31.21 17.16 -14.02
C LEU A 47 30.69 16.91 -15.46
N LYS A 48 31.28 17.58 -16.45
CA LYS A 48 30.84 17.51 -17.87
C LYS A 48 31.16 16.14 -18.48
N PRO A 49 30.27 15.53 -19.29
CA PRO A 49 30.58 14.32 -20.03
C PRO A 49 31.53 14.63 -21.20
N ALA A 50 32.57 13.81 -21.36
CA ALA A 50 33.51 13.87 -22.47
C ALA A 50 32.82 13.41 -23.77
N THR A 51 32.89 14.23 -24.80
CA THR A 51 32.33 13.98 -26.13
C THR A 51 33.26 13.04 -26.89
N VAL A 52 32.80 11.82 -27.20
CA VAL A 52 33.49 10.90 -28.11
C VAL A 52 32.89 11.10 -29.50
N LEU A 53 33.65 11.74 -30.39
CA LEU A 53 33.38 11.82 -31.82
C LEU A 53 33.88 10.53 -32.49
N LEU A 54 32.98 9.71 -33.02
CA LEU A 54 33.34 8.61 -33.91
C LEU A 54 33.02 8.99 -35.36
N ALA A 55 34.04 8.92 -36.20
CA ALA A 55 34.04 9.36 -37.59
C ALA A 55 33.31 8.40 -38.55
N LEU A 56 32.79 9.00 -39.62
CA LEU A 56 32.17 8.41 -40.80
C LEU A 56 32.98 7.27 -41.44
N GLY A 57 32.28 6.22 -41.87
CA GLY A 57 32.76 5.24 -42.85
C GLY A 57 31.66 4.93 -43.88
N LEU A 58 31.77 5.57 -45.04
CA LEU A 58 30.95 5.38 -46.24
C LEU A 58 31.36 4.07 -46.93
N VAL A 59 30.42 3.13 -47.15
CA VAL A 59 30.59 2.04 -48.11
C VAL A 59 29.34 1.94 -48.98
N LEU A 60 29.51 2.36 -50.23
CA LEU A 60 28.60 2.10 -51.34
C LEU A 60 28.84 0.69 -51.86
N THR A 61 27.81 -0.15 -51.90
CA THR A 61 27.74 -1.26 -52.86
C THR A 61 26.36 -1.30 -53.50
N LEU A 62 26.36 -1.31 -54.83
CA LEU A 62 25.18 -1.53 -55.66
C LEU A 62 24.79 -3.00 -55.61
N SER A 63 23.52 -3.27 -55.34
CA SER A 63 22.81 -4.42 -55.89
C SER A 63 21.37 -4.00 -56.16
N ALA A 64 21.05 -3.88 -57.46
CA ALA A 64 19.68 -3.82 -57.93
C ALA A 64 19.01 -5.16 -57.58
N TYR A 65 17.87 -5.12 -56.90
CA TYR A 65 17.00 -6.28 -56.82
C TYR A 65 15.60 -5.91 -57.29
N ASP A 66 15.16 -6.72 -58.24
CA ASP A 66 14.00 -6.59 -59.09
C ASP A 66 12.69 -6.53 -58.31
N ARG A 67 11.78 -5.69 -58.81
CA ARG A 67 10.40 -5.55 -58.32
C ARG A 67 9.53 -6.52 -59.11
N SER A 68 9.24 -7.70 -58.55
CA SER A 68 8.18 -8.58 -59.04
C SER A 68 7.09 -8.72 -57.96
N PRO A 69 5.79 -8.54 -58.28
CA PRO A 69 4.72 -8.74 -57.32
C PRO A 69 4.36 -10.23 -57.25
N PRO A 70 4.20 -10.85 -56.07
CA PRO A 70 3.57 -12.15 -56.02
C PRO A 70 2.04 -12.00 -56.05
N LEU A 71 1.49 -12.84 -56.93
CA LEU A 71 0.10 -13.12 -57.19
C LEU A 71 -0.70 -13.47 -55.93
N SER A 72 -1.96 -13.01 -55.94
CA SER A 72 -3.01 -13.40 -55.01
C SER A 72 -3.29 -14.89 -55.11
N HIS A 73 -3.05 -15.62 -54.03
CA HIS A 73 -3.65 -16.93 -53.77
C HIS A 73 -4.46 -16.84 -52.49
N GLY A 74 -5.77 -17.03 -52.62
CA GLY A 74 -6.70 -17.12 -51.49
C GLY A 74 -6.43 -18.38 -50.67
N THR A 75 -6.36 -18.21 -49.35
CA THR A 75 -6.25 -19.29 -48.37
C THR A 75 -7.47 -19.20 -47.43
N PRO A 76 -8.05 -20.33 -46.99
CA PRO A 76 -9.33 -20.35 -46.29
C PRO A 76 -9.23 -19.75 -44.88
N ASN A 77 -10.33 -19.14 -44.44
CA ASN A 77 -10.57 -18.60 -43.10
C ASN A 77 -9.96 -19.45 -41.98
N ALA A 78 -8.83 -19.00 -41.44
CA ALA A 78 -8.46 -19.28 -40.06
C ALA A 78 -9.30 -18.34 -39.17
N PRO A 79 -9.93 -18.83 -38.07
CA PRO A 79 -10.69 -17.95 -37.19
C PRO A 79 -9.75 -16.88 -36.63
N ALA A 80 -10.10 -15.62 -36.89
CA ALA A 80 -9.47 -14.47 -36.27
C ALA A 80 -9.44 -14.70 -34.76
N GLN A 81 -8.24 -14.88 -34.22
CA GLN A 81 -8.02 -14.83 -32.78
C GLN A 81 -8.50 -13.45 -32.36
N VAL A 82 -9.62 -13.39 -31.66
CA VAL A 82 -10.05 -12.19 -30.94
C VAL A 82 -8.94 -11.93 -29.92
N GLN A 83 -7.98 -11.09 -30.29
CA GLN A 83 -7.03 -10.52 -29.34
C GLN A 83 -7.82 -9.55 -28.47
N GLY A 84 -8.58 -10.11 -27.53
CA GLY A 84 -9.20 -9.34 -26.48
C GLY A 84 -8.09 -8.79 -25.61
N HIS A 85 -8.06 -7.47 -25.43
CA HIS A 85 -7.18 -6.81 -24.49
C HIS A 85 -7.43 -7.38 -23.09
N GLY A 86 -6.46 -8.13 -22.55
CA GLY A 86 -6.52 -8.68 -21.20
C GLY A 86 -6.12 -7.64 -20.16
N ALA A 87 -6.33 -7.92 -18.87
CA ALA A 87 -5.87 -7.03 -17.79
C ALA A 87 -4.35 -6.78 -17.85
N ARG A 88 -3.58 -7.76 -18.34
CA ARG A 88 -2.14 -7.64 -18.62
C ARG A 88 -1.79 -6.51 -19.58
N ASP A 89 -2.68 -6.21 -20.53
CA ASP A 89 -2.47 -5.18 -21.54
C ASP A 89 -2.95 -3.79 -21.06
N ALA A 90 -3.60 -3.73 -19.89
CA ALA A 90 -3.94 -2.46 -19.24
C ALA A 90 -2.68 -1.83 -18.62
N ALA A 91 -2.63 -0.50 -18.59
CA ALA A 91 -1.48 0.23 -18.06
C ALA A 91 -1.43 0.29 -16.51
N ASP A 92 -2.43 -0.24 -15.81
CA ASP A 92 -2.64 0.06 -14.38
C ASP A 92 -2.99 -1.20 -13.54
N TRP A 93 -2.40 -2.35 -13.85
CA TRP A 93 -2.61 -3.59 -13.07
C TRP A 93 -1.54 -3.83 -11.99
N ASP A 94 -0.34 -3.28 -12.14
CA ASP A 94 0.71 -3.44 -11.14
C ASP A 94 0.46 -2.50 -9.95
N GLY A 95 0.93 -2.87 -8.77
CA GLY A 95 0.71 -2.11 -7.55
C GLY A 95 0.25 -2.96 -6.37
N ARG A 96 -0.23 -2.29 -5.33
CA ARG A 96 -0.60 -2.90 -4.05
C ARG A 96 -2.11 -3.05 -3.92
N TYR A 97 -2.56 -4.29 -3.72
CA TYR A 97 -3.95 -4.66 -3.49
C TYR A 97 -4.15 -5.06 -2.03
N THR A 98 -5.22 -4.60 -1.40
CA THR A 98 -5.54 -4.95 0.00
C THR A 98 -6.99 -5.34 0.20
N GLY A 99 -7.25 -6.17 1.21
CA GLY A 99 -8.60 -6.52 1.61
C GLY A 99 -8.64 -7.23 2.95
N LEU A 100 -9.79 -7.17 3.61
CA LEU A 100 -10.08 -7.98 4.79
C LEU A 100 -10.87 -9.22 4.36
N LEU A 101 -10.18 -10.35 4.23
CA LEU A 101 -10.80 -11.58 3.77
C LEU A 101 -11.55 -12.29 4.90
N PRO A 102 -12.71 -12.93 4.62
CA PRO A 102 -13.42 -13.74 5.58
C PRO A 102 -12.56 -14.89 6.12
N CYS A 103 -12.75 -15.21 7.39
CA CYS A 103 -11.98 -16.23 8.09
C CYS A 103 -12.94 -17.13 8.87
N ALA A 104 -12.79 -18.44 8.75
CA ALA A 104 -13.72 -19.40 9.34
C ALA A 104 -13.77 -19.34 10.87
N SER A 105 -12.65 -18.97 11.51
CA SER A 105 -12.46 -19.03 12.96
C SER A 105 -11.79 -17.78 13.55
N CYS A 106 -11.68 -16.71 12.77
CA CYS A 106 -11.13 -15.43 13.21
C CYS A 106 -11.93 -14.24 12.65
N PRO A 107 -11.82 -13.03 13.23
CA PRO A 107 -12.44 -11.82 12.72
C PRO A 107 -12.19 -11.51 11.24
N GLY A 108 -11.07 -11.98 10.68
CA GLY A 108 -10.71 -11.81 9.27
C GLY A 108 -9.21 -11.93 9.05
N ILE A 109 -8.81 -11.94 7.78
CA ILE A 109 -7.41 -11.98 7.36
C ILE A 109 -7.11 -10.70 6.57
N ALA A 110 -6.34 -9.80 7.17
CA ALA A 110 -5.86 -8.62 6.45
C ALA A 110 -4.81 -9.09 5.43
N THR A 111 -5.15 -8.98 4.16
CA THR A 111 -4.39 -9.51 3.03
C THR A 111 -3.87 -8.38 2.18
N GLU A 112 -2.58 -8.42 1.85
CA GLU A 112 -1.90 -7.46 0.98
C GLU A 112 -1.15 -8.22 -0.11
N LEU A 113 -1.53 -7.99 -1.36
CA LEU A 113 -0.87 -8.52 -2.56
C LEU A 113 -0.22 -7.36 -3.31
N THR A 114 1.10 -7.33 -3.38
CA THR A 114 1.84 -6.38 -4.22
C THR A 114 2.32 -7.09 -5.47
N LEU A 115 2.02 -6.54 -6.64
CA LEU A 115 2.42 -7.02 -7.96
C LEU A 115 3.31 -5.98 -8.65
N ASN A 116 4.29 -6.42 -9.44
CA ASN A 116 5.08 -5.51 -10.27
C ASN A 116 5.22 -6.00 -11.72
N GLU A 117 5.53 -5.07 -12.61
CA GLU A 117 5.72 -5.31 -14.06
C GLU A 117 6.81 -6.37 -14.36
N ALA A 118 7.81 -6.50 -13.48
CA ALA A 118 8.87 -7.50 -13.60
C ALA A 118 8.39 -8.95 -13.34
N GLY A 119 7.12 -9.14 -13.00
CA GLY A 119 6.51 -10.45 -12.79
C GLY A 119 6.76 -11.02 -11.39
N PHE A 120 7.02 -10.16 -10.40
CA PHE A 120 7.19 -10.56 -9.00
C PHE A 120 6.01 -10.14 -8.15
N TYR A 121 5.74 -10.95 -7.13
CA TYR A 121 4.74 -10.64 -6.12
C TYR A 121 5.33 -10.68 -4.71
N THR A 122 4.69 -9.96 -3.81
CA THR A 122 4.73 -10.22 -2.37
C THR A 122 3.30 -10.34 -1.87
N LEU A 123 3.02 -11.38 -1.10
CA LEU A 123 1.73 -11.62 -0.46
C LEU A 123 1.95 -11.68 1.04
N LYS A 124 1.21 -10.85 1.77
CA LYS A 124 1.24 -10.76 3.22
C LYS A 124 -0.15 -10.95 3.78
N GLU A 125 -0.26 -11.83 4.76
CA GLU A 125 -1.52 -12.19 5.40
C GLU A 125 -1.37 -12.06 6.91
N THR A 126 -2.22 -11.23 7.52
CA THR A 126 -2.27 -11.04 8.96
C THR A 126 -3.59 -11.54 9.49
N TYR A 127 -3.55 -12.64 10.24
CA TYR A 127 -4.71 -13.23 10.90
C TYR A 127 -5.08 -12.39 12.12
N LEU A 128 -6.29 -11.84 12.12
CA LEU A 128 -6.73 -10.89 13.15
C LEU A 128 -7.22 -11.63 14.40
N GLU A 129 -6.31 -12.20 15.17
CA GLU A 129 -6.62 -12.92 16.41
C GLU A 129 -5.94 -12.28 17.64
N LYS A 130 -6.15 -12.85 18.84
CA LYS A 130 -5.55 -12.32 20.09
C LYS A 130 -4.02 -12.26 20.03
N LYS A 131 -3.40 -13.17 19.27
CA LYS A 131 -1.97 -13.16 18.93
C LYS A 131 -1.84 -13.17 17.41
N ALA A 132 -1.79 -11.99 16.80
CA ALA A 132 -1.73 -11.88 15.35
C ALA A 132 -0.57 -12.71 14.76
N ALA A 133 -0.90 -13.65 13.88
CA ALA A 133 0.06 -14.37 13.05
C ALA A 133 0.21 -13.67 11.71
N VAL A 134 1.46 -13.48 11.27
CA VAL A 134 1.79 -12.86 9.99
C VAL A 134 2.50 -13.89 9.11
N PHE A 135 1.94 -14.14 7.94
CA PHE A 135 2.52 -14.99 6.91
C PHE A 135 2.93 -14.11 5.73
N LYS A 136 4.07 -14.41 5.12
CA LYS A 136 4.60 -13.71 3.96
C LYS A 136 5.10 -14.72 2.94
N SER A 137 4.64 -14.61 1.69
CA SER A 137 5.22 -15.32 0.55
C SER A 137 5.65 -14.30 -0.51
N LYS A 138 6.72 -14.62 -1.25
CA LYS A 138 7.24 -13.77 -2.32
C LYS A 138 7.81 -14.65 -3.41
N GLY A 139 7.69 -14.22 -4.66
CA GLY A 139 8.17 -15.01 -5.78
C GLY A 139 7.75 -14.45 -7.12
N ARG A 140 7.81 -15.28 -8.15
CA ARG A 140 7.32 -14.95 -9.48
C ARG A 140 5.83 -15.29 -9.60
N PHE A 141 5.11 -14.56 -10.43
CA PHE A 141 3.80 -14.97 -10.89
C PHE A 141 3.80 -15.20 -12.41
N LYS A 142 2.82 -15.95 -12.90
CA LYS A 142 2.63 -16.21 -14.32
C LYS A 142 1.21 -15.84 -14.73
N TRP A 143 1.08 -15.13 -15.84
CA TRP A 143 -0.21 -14.88 -16.48
C TRP A 143 -0.75 -16.13 -17.19
N ASN A 144 -2.06 -16.32 -17.16
CA ASN A 144 -2.73 -17.25 -18.07
C ASN A 144 -2.68 -16.74 -19.52
N ALA A 145 -3.10 -17.57 -20.48
CA ALA A 145 -3.05 -17.22 -21.90
C ALA A 145 -3.93 -16.00 -22.24
N SER A 146 -5.06 -15.85 -21.56
CA SER A 146 -6.00 -14.74 -21.75
C SER A 146 -5.57 -13.43 -21.09
N GLY A 147 -4.44 -13.41 -20.36
CA GLY A 147 -3.90 -12.20 -19.74
C GLY A 147 -4.79 -11.59 -18.65
N ASN A 148 -5.68 -12.36 -18.01
CA ASN A 148 -6.59 -11.86 -16.98
C ASN A 148 -6.43 -12.55 -15.62
N GLU A 149 -5.63 -13.60 -15.52
CA GLU A 149 -5.34 -14.28 -14.26
C GLU A 149 -3.86 -14.46 -14.06
N ILE A 150 -3.43 -14.38 -12.80
CA ILE A 150 -2.06 -14.65 -12.37
C ILE A 150 -2.03 -15.84 -11.41
N THR A 151 -1.02 -16.69 -11.55
CA THR A 151 -0.70 -17.77 -10.61
C THR A 151 0.55 -17.42 -9.83
N LEU A 152 0.49 -17.45 -8.50
CA LEU A 152 1.63 -17.19 -7.62
C LEU A 152 2.49 -18.46 -7.49
N LEU A 153 3.69 -18.47 -8.07
CA LEU A 153 4.45 -19.72 -8.28
C LEU A 153 5.17 -20.25 -7.04
N ALA A 154 5.49 -19.37 -6.08
CA ALA A 154 6.20 -19.73 -4.84
C ALA A 154 5.26 -19.90 -3.65
N ASP A 155 3.95 -19.75 -3.87
CA ASP A 155 2.92 -20.00 -2.86
C ASP A 155 2.57 -21.49 -2.86
N GLU A 156 2.56 -22.14 -1.70
CA GLU A 156 2.36 -23.59 -1.60
C GLU A 156 1.05 -24.07 -2.23
N GLY A 157 0.01 -23.21 -2.22
CA GLY A 157 -1.28 -23.50 -2.85
C GLY A 157 -1.40 -23.04 -4.31
N GLN A 158 -0.32 -22.52 -4.89
CA GLN A 158 -0.29 -21.90 -6.22
C GLN A 158 -1.51 -21.00 -6.48
N ARG A 159 -1.82 -20.13 -5.52
CA ARG A 159 -3.02 -19.30 -5.56
C ARG A 159 -3.16 -18.53 -6.87
N ILE A 160 -4.39 -18.50 -7.37
CA ILE A 160 -4.74 -17.81 -8.60
C ILE A 160 -5.56 -16.57 -8.26
N PHE A 161 -5.22 -15.45 -8.89
CA PHE A 161 -5.99 -14.22 -8.81
C PHE A 161 -6.46 -13.80 -10.20
N ARG A 162 -7.74 -13.47 -10.36
CA ARG A 162 -8.25 -12.75 -11.52
C ARG A 162 -8.06 -11.26 -11.32
N ILE A 163 -7.42 -10.61 -12.27
CA ILE A 163 -7.12 -9.17 -12.24
C ILE A 163 -8.15 -8.44 -13.09
N GLY A 164 -8.72 -7.38 -12.55
CA GLY A 164 -9.56 -6.42 -13.26
C GLY A 164 -9.28 -5.00 -12.78
N GLU A 165 -10.10 -4.06 -13.25
CA GLU A 165 -9.95 -2.64 -12.93
C GLU A 165 -9.95 -2.39 -11.40
N GLY A 166 -8.79 -1.99 -10.88
CA GLY A 166 -8.56 -1.72 -9.46
C GLY A 166 -8.86 -2.88 -8.50
N THR A 167 -9.02 -4.13 -8.98
CA THR A 167 -9.42 -5.25 -8.13
C THR A 167 -8.74 -6.55 -8.53
N ALA A 168 -8.31 -7.33 -7.52
CA ALA A 168 -7.86 -8.70 -7.68
C ALA A 168 -8.80 -9.64 -6.90
N TRP A 169 -9.32 -10.68 -7.52
CA TRP A 169 -10.16 -11.67 -6.85
C TRP A 169 -9.48 -13.02 -6.80
N GLN A 170 -9.51 -13.69 -5.65
CA GLN A 170 -9.04 -15.07 -5.58
C GLN A 170 -9.94 -15.98 -6.42
N VAL A 171 -9.33 -16.88 -7.17
CA VAL A 171 -10.02 -17.93 -7.93
C VAL A 171 -9.94 -19.23 -7.12
N GLY A 172 -11.09 -19.87 -6.92
CA GLY A 172 -11.17 -21.15 -6.20
C GLY A 172 -10.68 -22.32 -7.03
N ALA A 173 -10.51 -23.48 -6.39
CA ALA A 173 -10.08 -24.71 -7.07
C ALA A 173 -11.06 -25.18 -8.16
N ASP A 174 -12.32 -24.76 -8.09
CA ASP A 174 -13.37 -24.99 -9.10
C ASP A 174 -13.30 -24.02 -10.29
N GLY A 175 -12.31 -23.11 -10.32
CA GLY A 175 -12.17 -22.09 -11.35
C GLY A 175 -13.10 -20.88 -11.21
N ALA A 176 -13.95 -20.84 -10.17
CA ALA A 176 -14.86 -19.72 -9.96
C ALA A 176 -14.17 -18.56 -9.21
N VAL A 177 -14.51 -17.34 -9.61
CA VAL A 177 -14.06 -16.11 -8.93
C VAL A 177 -14.82 -15.93 -7.62
N ARG A 178 -14.08 -15.75 -6.53
CA ARG A 178 -14.63 -15.51 -5.19
C ARG A 178 -14.75 -14.01 -4.94
N LYS A 179 -15.97 -13.48 -5.04
CA LYS A 179 -16.25 -12.03 -4.88
C LYS A 179 -16.03 -11.53 -3.46
N ASP A 180 -16.25 -12.40 -2.48
CA ASP A 180 -15.96 -12.19 -1.06
C ASP A 180 -14.45 -12.23 -0.74
N LEU A 181 -13.64 -12.74 -1.67
CA LEU A 181 -12.17 -12.75 -1.61
C LEU A 181 -11.55 -11.70 -2.54
N ALA A 182 -12.15 -10.51 -2.56
CA ALA A 182 -11.67 -9.37 -3.35
C ALA A 182 -10.63 -8.54 -2.58
N LEU A 183 -9.55 -8.18 -3.28
CA LEU A 183 -8.57 -7.19 -2.86
C LEU A 183 -8.69 -5.96 -3.77
N LYS A 184 -8.67 -4.77 -3.17
CA LYS A 184 -8.77 -3.49 -3.86
C LYS A 184 -7.40 -2.85 -4.01
N LYS A 185 -7.09 -2.37 -5.21
CA LYS A 185 -5.87 -1.64 -5.50
C LYS A 185 -5.87 -0.35 -4.69
N LEU A 186 -4.75 -0.03 -4.05
CA LEU A 186 -4.52 1.24 -3.41
C LEU A 186 -4.08 2.26 -4.46
N ASP A 187 -4.54 3.49 -4.33
CA ASP A 187 -3.96 4.60 -5.08
C ASP A 187 -2.54 4.84 -4.55
N GLU A 188 -1.60 5.05 -5.46
CA GLU A 188 -0.19 5.22 -5.13
C GLU A 188 0.32 6.57 -5.66
N PHE A 189 0.85 7.39 -4.75
CA PHE A 189 1.50 8.66 -5.08
C PHE A 189 2.97 8.56 -4.71
N VAL A 190 3.87 8.90 -5.63
CA VAL A 190 5.32 8.79 -5.44
C VAL A 190 5.98 10.09 -5.87
N GLY A 191 6.93 10.57 -5.08
CA GLY A 191 7.69 11.78 -5.40
C GLY A 191 8.55 12.23 -4.23
N GLY A 192 9.63 12.96 -4.54
CA GLY A 192 10.46 13.62 -3.51
C GLY A 192 11.02 12.71 -2.40
N GLY A 193 11.27 11.43 -2.68
CA GLY A 193 11.73 10.46 -1.67
C GLY A 193 10.63 9.95 -0.72
N ALA A 194 9.36 10.12 -1.10
CA ALA A 194 8.19 9.66 -0.39
C ALA A 194 7.25 8.83 -1.28
N GLN A 195 6.46 7.98 -0.63
CA GLN A 195 5.41 7.20 -1.27
C GLN A 195 4.18 7.20 -0.35
N LEU A 196 3.01 7.51 -0.88
CA LEU A 196 1.75 7.47 -0.16
C LEU A 196 0.82 6.46 -0.84
N TYR A 197 0.39 5.47 -0.08
CA TYR A 197 -0.75 4.64 -0.46
C TYR A 197 -2.02 5.16 0.18
N VAL A 198 -3.09 5.25 -0.61
CA VAL A 198 -4.42 5.61 -0.14
C VAL A 198 -5.39 4.50 -0.48
N ASP A 199 -6.18 4.08 0.51
CA ASP A 199 -7.35 3.26 0.24
C ASP A 199 -8.43 4.15 -0.38
N HIS A 200 -8.59 4.06 -1.69
CA HIS A 200 -9.55 4.86 -2.44
C HIS A 200 -10.99 4.68 -1.93
N THR A 201 -11.33 3.53 -1.34
CA THR A 201 -12.65 3.26 -0.76
C THR A 201 -12.88 3.99 0.58
N SER A 202 -11.80 4.43 1.23
CA SER A 202 -11.85 5.22 2.47
C SER A 202 -12.10 6.71 2.21
N VAL A 203 -11.92 7.17 0.97
CA VAL A 203 -12.00 8.60 0.60
C VAL A 203 -13.42 9.13 0.76
N LYS A 204 -13.56 10.14 1.62
CA LYS A 204 -14.81 10.84 1.90
C LYS A 204 -14.60 12.33 1.71
N VAL A 205 -15.26 12.91 0.73
CA VAL A 205 -15.29 14.36 0.51
C VAL A 205 -16.55 14.94 1.14
N ARG A 206 -16.40 15.92 2.02
CA ARG A 206 -17.52 16.61 2.70
C ARG A 206 -17.32 18.11 2.68
N GLU A 207 -18.41 18.86 2.68
CA GLU A 207 -18.36 20.31 2.87
C GLU A 207 -18.46 20.63 4.36
N VAL A 208 -17.53 21.44 4.86
CA VAL A 208 -17.46 21.88 6.25
C VAL A 208 -17.10 23.37 6.23
N ASP A 209 -17.95 24.21 6.81
CA ASP A 209 -17.76 25.67 6.89
C ASP A 209 -17.43 26.34 5.54
N GLY A 210 -18.11 25.92 4.47
CA GLY A 210 -17.91 26.45 3.11
C GLY A 210 -16.58 26.05 2.46
N SER A 211 -15.93 25.00 2.97
CA SER A 211 -14.76 24.37 2.34
C SER A 211 -14.98 22.87 2.18
N LYS A 212 -14.63 22.33 1.00
CA LYS A 212 -14.53 20.88 0.82
C LYS A 212 -13.35 20.33 1.65
N ARG A 213 -13.57 19.16 2.22
CA ARG A 213 -12.67 18.40 3.08
C ARG A 213 -12.56 16.98 2.54
N ALA A 214 -11.39 16.60 2.07
CA ALA A 214 -11.12 15.23 1.61
C ALA A 214 -10.46 14.45 2.75
N ARG A 215 -11.17 13.44 3.27
CA ARG A 215 -10.71 12.62 4.38
C ARG A 215 -10.53 11.17 3.94
N PHE A 216 -9.38 10.56 4.26
CA PHE A 216 -9.04 9.20 3.84
C PHE A 216 -7.99 8.58 4.76
N ASP A 217 -7.85 7.27 4.70
CA ASP A 217 -6.79 6.53 5.39
C ASP A 217 -5.57 6.39 4.47
N GLY A 218 -4.39 6.72 4.99
CA GLY A 218 -3.15 6.71 4.22
C GLY A 218 -2.01 5.98 4.93
N LEU A 219 -1.20 5.26 4.15
CA LEU A 219 0.09 4.71 4.54
C LEU A 219 1.18 5.50 3.82
N TRP A 220 1.95 6.27 4.57
CA TRP A 220 2.99 7.14 4.03
C TRP A 220 4.37 6.61 4.39
N ASN A 221 5.14 6.25 3.37
CA ASN A 221 6.52 5.78 3.41
C ASN A 221 7.51 6.90 3.08
N PHE A 222 8.67 6.84 3.71
CA PHE A 222 9.80 7.74 3.48
C PHE A 222 11.05 6.92 3.13
N GLU A 223 11.75 7.33 2.07
CA GLU A 223 13.00 6.72 1.64
C GLU A 223 14.01 6.75 2.78
N HIS A 224 14.20 7.93 3.36
CA HIS A 224 15.10 8.18 4.48
C HIS A 224 14.37 8.15 5.83
N ARG A 225 15.16 7.96 6.90
CA ARG A 225 14.65 7.99 8.26
C ARG A 225 14.39 9.43 8.69
N MET A 226 13.16 9.72 9.08
CA MET A 226 12.73 11.07 9.46
C MET A 226 13.17 11.44 10.87
N GLN A 227 13.08 12.73 11.20
CA GLN A 227 13.25 13.22 12.57
C GLN A 227 12.20 12.53 13.48
N GLY A 228 12.65 11.84 14.53
CA GLY A 228 11.81 10.94 15.33
C GLY A 228 11.98 9.45 15.00
N GLY A 229 12.82 9.12 14.02
CA GLY A 229 13.30 7.76 13.79
C GLY A 229 12.33 6.84 13.04
N HIS A 230 11.26 7.39 12.45
CA HIS A 230 10.30 6.62 11.65
C HIS A 230 10.71 6.59 10.18
N ARG A 231 10.27 5.54 9.47
CA ARG A 231 10.36 5.41 8.00
C ARG A 231 8.97 5.31 7.35
N SER A 232 7.93 5.17 8.15
CA SER A 232 6.56 5.25 7.68
C SER A 232 5.60 5.72 8.77
N LEU A 233 4.41 6.14 8.36
CA LEU A 233 3.27 6.39 9.23
C LEU A 233 1.98 5.86 8.61
N LYS A 234 1.03 5.47 9.46
CA LYS A 234 -0.36 5.24 9.07
C LYS A 234 -1.20 6.33 9.69
N ALA A 235 -2.03 7.01 8.91
CA ALA A 235 -2.82 8.12 9.40
C ALA A 235 -4.21 8.18 8.77
N VAL A 236 -5.15 8.74 9.53
CA VAL A 236 -6.32 9.39 8.95
C VAL A 236 -5.84 10.76 8.49
N MET A 237 -5.99 11.04 7.21
CA MET A 237 -5.61 12.30 6.57
C MET A 237 -6.85 13.12 6.31
N ASP A 238 -6.79 14.43 6.53
CA ASP A 238 -7.90 15.35 6.31
C ASP A 238 -7.39 16.61 5.62
N ILE A 239 -7.69 16.75 4.34
CA ILE A 239 -7.22 17.86 3.50
C ILE A 239 -8.32 18.91 3.40
N ASN A 240 -8.02 20.13 3.80
CA ASN A 240 -8.82 21.30 3.46
C ASN A 240 -8.48 21.74 2.03
N CYS A 241 -9.41 21.50 1.12
CA CYS A 241 -9.21 21.73 -0.31
C CYS A 241 -9.05 23.22 -0.67
N LYS A 242 -9.68 24.12 0.10
CA LYS A 242 -9.62 25.57 -0.14
C LYS A 242 -8.32 26.17 0.41
N THR A 243 -7.97 25.89 1.65
CA THR A 243 -6.78 26.46 2.30
C THR A 243 -5.50 25.70 1.97
N ARG A 244 -5.62 24.51 1.34
CA ARG A 244 -4.51 23.59 1.03
C ARG A 244 -3.71 23.24 2.28
N GLN A 245 -4.42 22.87 3.34
CA GLN A 245 -3.83 22.43 4.58
C GLN A 245 -4.21 20.97 4.84
N LEU A 246 -3.27 20.23 5.43
CA LEU A 246 -3.46 18.86 5.90
C LEU A 246 -3.56 18.87 7.42
N ASP A 247 -4.51 18.11 7.94
CA ASP A 247 -4.55 17.68 9.33
C ASP A 247 -4.42 16.16 9.38
N LEU A 248 -3.88 15.64 10.48
CA LEU A 248 -3.71 14.21 10.73
C LEU A 248 -4.45 13.81 12.02
N PRO A 249 -5.81 13.76 12.02
CA PRO A 249 -6.59 13.53 13.24
C PRO A 249 -6.19 12.30 14.05
N ALA A 250 -5.71 11.26 13.37
CA ALA A 250 -5.08 10.11 14.00
C ALA A 250 -3.87 9.68 13.20
N VAL A 251 -2.78 9.34 13.87
CA VAL A 251 -1.52 8.93 13.23
C VAL A 251 -0.77 7.95 14.12
N ALA A 252 -0.11 6.99 13.50
CA ALA A 252 0.83 6.08 14.13
C ALA A 252 2.13 6.05 13.31
N TYR A 253 3.27 6.21 14.00
CA TYR A 253 4.60 6.24 13.39
C TYR A 253 5.31 4.91 13.58
N PHE A 254 5.98 4.45 12.54
CA PHE A 254 6.60 3.14 12.49
C PHE A 254 8.07 3.23 12.08
N ARG A 255 8.88 2.38 12.73
CA ARG A 255 10.34 2.38 12.57
C ARG A 255 10.77 1.99 11.15
N ASP A 256 10.02 1.09 10.54
CA ASP A 256 10.34 0.46 9.27
C ASP A 256 9.28 0.90 8.23
N PRO A 257 9.50 0.72 6.92
CA PRO A 257 8.49 1.03 5.89
C PRO A 257 7.20 0.22 6.06
N ASP A 258 6.17 0.60 5.31
CA ASP A 258 4.88 -0.09 5.19
C ASP A 258 4.08 -0.21 6.51
N GLY A 259 4.35 0.69 7.45
CA GLY A 259 3.80 0.67 8.80
C GLY A 259 4.20 -0.59 9.56
N GLU A 260 5.39 -1.11 9.28
CA GLU A 260 5.95 -2.30 9.93
C GLU A 260 6.98 -1.96 11.02
N GLY A 261 7.39 -2.99 11.76
CA GLY A 261 8.36 -2.88 12.83
C GLY A 261 7.77 -2.29 14.11
N LYS A 262 8.65 -1.73 14.95
CA LYS A 262 8.23 -1.13 16.22
C LYS A 262 7.39 0.13 15.93
N ARG A 263 6.16 0.17 16.44
CA ARG A 263 5.38 1.40 16.54
C ARG A 263 6.07 2.32 17.54
N ILE A 264 6.53 3.48 17.07
CA ILE A 264 7.31 4.45 17.86
C ILE A 264 6.36 5.26 18.74
N SER A 265 5.28 5.78 18.16
CA SER A 265 4.24 6.55 18.83
C SER A 265 2.94 6.49 18.03
N ALA A 266 1.84 6.85 18.69
CA ALA A 266 0.55 7.04 18.03
C ALA A 266 -0.27 8.09 18.79
N SER A 267 -1.12 8.80 18.07
CA SER A 267 -2.07 9.78 18.60
C SER A 267 -3.42 9.62 17.88
N ARG A 268 -4.50 9.98 18.58
CA ARG A 268 -5.88 10.02 18.06
C ARG A 268 -6.56 11.38 18.30
N ASP A 269 -5.77 12.36 18.69
CA ASP A 269 -6.18 13.67 19.20
C ASP A 269 -5.39 14.81 18.54
N ASN A 270 -4.74 14.54 17.42
CA ASN A 270 -3.97 15.53 16.67
C ASN A 270 -4.84 16.49 15.83
N ALA A 271 -6.17 16.36 15.93
CA ALA A 271 -7.09 17.14 15.13
C ALA A 271 -6.94 18.65 15.38
N GLY A 272 -6.88 19.43 14.30
CA GLY A 272 -6.76 20.88 14.35
C GLY A 272 -5.33 21.42 14.27
N ASN A 273 -4.30 20.57 14.21
CA ASN A 273 -2.94 21.00 13.95
C ASN A 273 -2.66 21.04 12.43
N TRP A 274 -3.25 22.04 11.78
CA TRP A 274 -3.19 22.20 10.32
C TRP A 274 -1.78 22.59 9.84
N VAL A 275 -1.24 21.80 8.92
CA VAL A 275 0.03 22.09 8.24
C VAL A 275 -0.23 22.44 6.78
N SER A 276 0.52 23.42 6.26
CA SER A 276 0.39 23.81 4.84
C SER A 276 0.95 22.72 3.93
N ILE A 277 0.19 22.36 2.90
CA ILE A 277 0.62 21.38 1.90
C ILE A 277 1.56 22.07 0.91
N PRO A 278 2.79 21.57 0.71
CA PRO A 278 3.70 22.12 -0.30
C PRO A 278 3.07 22.14 -1.69
N VAL A 279 3.40 23.15 -2.51
CA VAL A 279 2.90 23.24 -3.90
C VAL A 279 3.72 22.40 -4.89
N SER A 280 4.81 21.79 -4.43
CA SER A 280 5.71 20.97 -5.25
C SER A 280 4.95 19.80 -5.90
N PRO A 281 5.10 19.55 -7.20
CA PRO A 281 4.49 18.38 -7.84
C PRO A 281 5.05 17.05 -7.31
N GLU A 282 6.26 17.07 -6.74
CA GLU A 282 6.90 15.92 -6.08
C GLU A 282 6.32 15.61 -4.69
N ASP A 283 5.52 16.49 -4.11
CA ASP A 283 4.93 16.26 -2.80
C ASP A 283 3.71 15.32 -2.91
N VAL A 284 3.79 14.15 -2.28
CA VAL A 284 2.75 13.12 -2.38
C VAL A 284 1.41 13.56 -1.79
N ILE A 285 1.39 14.48 -0.82
CA ILE A 285 0.14 15.04 -0.28
C ILE A 285 -0.45 16.05 -1.26
N ASN A 286 0.36 16.83 -1.97
CA ASN A 286 -0.10 17.68 -3.07
C ASN A 286 -0.68 16.84 -4.21
N GLN A 287 -0.07 15.72 -4.56
CA GLN A 287 -0.61 14.79 -5.56
C GLN A 287 -1.97 14.23 -5.13
N ALA A 288 -2.08 13.73 -3.89
CA ALA A 288 -3.35 13.28 -3.33
C ALA A 288 -4.41 14.38 -3.24
N ALA A 289 -4.02 15.61 -2.87
CA ALA A 289 -4.91 16.76 -2.87
C ALA A 289 -5.46 17.04 -4.27
N LYS A 290 -4.63 16.98 -5.32
CA LYS A 290 -5.10 17.13 -6.71
C LYS A 290 -6.07 16.02 -7.12
N ALA A 291 -5.86 14.80 -6.63
CA ALA A 291 -6.73 13.67 -6.94
C ALA A 291 -8.09 13.74 -6.24
N TYR A 292 -8.13 14.19 -4.98
CA TYR A 292 -9.33 14.06 -4.13
C TYR A 292 -10.01 15.38 -3.75
N CYS A 293 -9.45 16.53 -4.12
CA CYS A 293 -10.10 17.83 -3.97
C CYS A 293 -10.70 18.30 -5.30
N PRO A 294 -12.00 18.06 -5.54
CA PRO A 294 -12.71 18.52 -6.73
C PRO A 294 -13.12 19.99 -6.68
#